data_AF-A0A084XYT4-F1
#
_entry.id   AF-A0A084XYT4-F1
#
_cell.length_a   1.000
_cell.length_b   1.000
_cell.length_c   1.000
_cell.angle_alpha   90.00
_cell.angle_beta   90.00
_cell.angle_gamma   90.00
#
_symmetry.space_group_name_H-M   'P 1'
#
loop_
_entity.id
_entity.type
_entity.pdbx_description
1 polymer ?
#
loop_
_entity_poly.entity_id
_entity_poly.type
_entity_poly.pdbx_seq_one_letter_code
_entity_poly.pdbx_strand_id
1 'polypeptide(L)'
;MTPSNGKPRHSGAASKVNLWLAIGDETGDFEDPQSPTLHGSGLILACPATLVAALNESLDGKTIRSRMDAPVEGLRSWLLAKGPEKAEELKRHHVREAWLYLREKRVTGEYPLDATPADEVLRNLLAAFRWLAGHPGIVSLGIHGSGREVMSDFATGGDSMAVLGTLYGRMLALIKPFLGASPRIRMLAGRRSEKPDSDSIRRAGQDVPAPAFGKRQTTSKTGGNRALLDAMERQFWQTLASMGDQWPVPPGSAARQTVFAGYMSTDALVTALEREDIQAANLIRGEENRLNSLADLACSLMAASCDSRARDLRIRFPDPIGPNVRFFSASEVMA
;
A
#
# COMPACT_ATOMS: atom_id res chain seq x y z
N MET A 1 2.65 -8.25 -55.26
CA MET A 1 3.14 -8.22 -53.87
C MET A 1 1.92 -8.29 -52.96
N THR A 2 1.75 -9.41 -52.26
CA THR A 2 0.64 -9.65 -51.34
C THR A 2 0.94 -9.01 -49.97
N PRO A 3 -0.02 -8.36 -49.29
CA PRO A 3 0.21 -7.78 -47.96
C PRO A 3 0.38 -8.90 -46.93
N SER A 4 1.31 -8.72 -46.00
CA SER A 4 1.57 -9.68 -44.93
C SER A 4 0.42 -9.67 -43.90
N ASN A 5 -0.17 -10.85 -43.71
CA ASN A 5 -1.07 -11.14 -42.58
C ASN A 5 -0.28 -11.08 -41.27
N GLY A 6 -0.18 -9.88 -40.69
CA GLY A 6 0.34 -9.66 -39.35
C GLY A 6 -0.63 -10.17 -38.29
N LYS A 7 -0.66 -11.49 -38.06
CA LYS A 7 -1.19 -12.03 -36.80
C LYS A 7 -0.35 -11.46 -35.65
N PRO A 8 -0.96 -10.94 -34.57
CA PRO A 8 -0.22 -10.60 -33.37
C PRO A 8 0.49 -11.85 -32.85
N ARG A 9 1.82 -11.83 -32.81
CA ARG A 9 2.61 -12.89 -32.17
C ARG A 9 2.55 -12.66 -30.67
N HIS A 10 2.06 -13.67 -29.96
CA HIS A 10 2.02 -13.85 -28.51
C HIS A 10 1.00 -12.99 -27.73
N SER A 11 -0.29 -13.27 -27.92
CA SER A 11 -1.20 -13.27 -26.77
C SER A 11 -0.80 -14.45 -25.87
N GLY A 12 0.05 -14.20 -24.88
CA GLY A 12 0.22 -15.15 -23.78
C GLY A 12 -1.15 -15.53 -23.23
N ALA A 13 -1.40 -16.82 -22.96
CA ALA A 13 -2.66 -17.26 -22.39
C ALA A 13 -2.97 -16.40 -21.16
N ALA A 14 -4.15 -15.78 -21.11
CA ALA A 14 -4.59 -15.01 -19.96
C ALA A 14 -4.46 -15.90 -18.71
N SER A 15 -3.84 -15.35 -17.66
CA SER A 15 -3.68 -16.06 -16.40
C SER A 15 -5.01 -16.65 -15.93
N LYS A 16 -5.02 -17.94 -15.62
CA LYS A 16 -6.19 -18.63 -15.05
C LYS A 16 -6.29 -18.42 -13.53
N VAL A 17 -5.31 -17.76 -12.93
CA VAL A 17 -5.24 -17.56 -11.48
C VAL A 17 -5.87 -16.21 -11.14
N ASN A 18 -6.87 -16.22 -10.26
CA ASN A 18 -7.47 -15.02 -9.71
C ASN A 18 -6.51 -14.37 -8.70
N LEU A 19 -5.47 -13.72 -9.20
CA LEU A 19 -4.36 -13.18 -8.42
C LEU A 19 -4.52 -11.67 -8.22
N TRP A 20 -4.44 -11.24 -6.96
CA TRP A 20 -4.49 -9.85 -6.53
C TRP A 20 -3.22 -9.47 -5.78
N LEU A 21 -2.72 -8.27 -6.07
CA LEU A 21 -1.61 -7.67 -5.34
C LEU A 21 -2.14 -6.58 -4.42
N ALA A 22 -1.84 -6.72 -3.13
CA ALA A 22 -2.07 -5.71 -2.12
C ALA A 22 -0.73 -5.02 -1.81
N ILE A 23 -0.70 -3.69 -1.86
CA ILE A 23 0.51 -2.92 -1.62
C ILE A 23 0.18 -1.85 -0.58
N GLY A 24 0.69 -2.03 0.63
CA GLY A 24 0.36 -1.20 1.79
C GLY A 24 1.36 -0.09 2.05
N ASP A 25 0.95 0.97 2.74
CA ASP A 25 1.85 1.91 3.41
C ASP A 25 1.17 2.43 4.69
N GLU A 26 1.93 3.10 5.56
CA GLU A 26 1.47 3.53 6.89
C GLU A 26 1.47 5.06 7.05
N THR A 27 0.65 5.56 7.96
CA THR A 27 0.63 6.97 8.36
C THR A 27 0.57 7.09 9.88
N GLY A 28 1.16 8.15 10.42
CA GLY A 28 1.37 8.32 11.86
C GLY A 28 2.74 7.82 12.31
N ASP A 29 3.06 8.09 13.58
CA ASP A 29 4.30 7.64 14.23
C ASP A 29 3.95 6.52 15.20
N PHE A 30 4.16 5.28 14.75
CA PHE A 30 3.86 4.10 15.55
C PHE A 30 4.84 3.90 16.73
N GLU A 31 5.67 4.89 17.07
CA GLU A 31 6.45 4.95 18.31
C GLU A 31 5.65 5.53 19.50
N ASP A 32 4.65 6.40 19.28
CA ASP A 32 3.88 7.07 20.35
C ASP A 32 2.41 6.60 20.42
N PRO A 33 2.06 5.68 21.34
CA PRO A 33 0.70 5.16 21.47
C PRO A 33 -0.30 6.17 22.05
N GLN A 34 0.14 7.33 22.54
CA GLN A 34 -0.75 8.40 23.00
C GLN A 34 -0.88 9.54 22.00
N SER A 35 -0.27 9.40 20.82
CA SER A 35 -0.27 10.48 19.84
C SER A 35 -1.70 10.83 19.40
N PRO A 36 -2.08 12.12 19.48
CA PRO A 36 -3.39 12.57 19.04
C PRO A 36 -3.51 12.69 17.51
N THR A 37 -2.41 12.47 16.78
CA THR A 37 -2.41 12.56 15.32
C THR A 37 -3.05 11.33 14.68
N LEU A 38 -3.46 11.47 13.42
CA LEU A 38 -3.97 10.34 12.65
C LEU A 38 -2.90 9.24 12.54
N HIS A 39 -3.29 8.02 12.87
CA HIS A 39 -2.55 6.79 12.63
C HIS A 39 -3.38 5.87 11.76
N GLY A 40 -2.70 5.01 11.01
CA GLY A 40 -3.37 4.00 10.22
C GLY A 40 -2.50 3.40 9.15
N SER A 41 -3.11 2.58 8.31
CA SER A 41 -2.48 2.09 7.09
C SER A 41 -3.44 2.16 5.92
N GLY A 42 -2.88 2.54 4.77
CA GLY A 42 -3.54 2.49 3.47
C GLY A 42 -2.98 1.33 2.66
N LEU A 43 -3.74 0.84 1.70
CA LEU A 43 -3.24 -0.08 0.69
C LEU A 43 -3.92 0.14 -0.65
N ILE A 44 -3.19 -0.13 -1.73
CA ILE A 44 -3.79 -0.33 -3.06
C ILE A 44 -3.96 -1.82 -3.32
N LEU A 45 -5.04 -2.18 -3.99
CA LEU A 45 -5.38 -3.55 -4.35
C LEU A 45 -5.81 -3.62 -5.81
N ALA A 46 -5.12 -4.44 -6.60
CA ALA A 46 -5.44 -4.65 -8.01
C ALA A 46 -4.74 -5.91 -8.56
N CYS A 47 -5.18 -6.37 -9.73
CA CYS A 47 -4.46 -7.41 -10.48
C CYS A 47 -3.09 -6.87 -10.95
N PRO A 48 -2.04 -7.72 -11.05
CA PRO A 48 -0.71 -7.31 -11.52
C PRO A 48 -0.72 -6.53 -12.85
N ALA A 49 -1.47 -7.02 -13.84
CA ALA A 49 -1.58 -6.38 -15.16
C ALA A 49 -2.22 -4.99 -15.08
N THR A 50 -3.21 -4.82 -14.20
CA THR A 50 -3.88 -3.53 -14.00
C THR A 50 -2.95 -2.50 -13.37
N LEU A 51 -2.15 -2.90 -12.36
CA LEU A 51 -1.16 -2.01 -11.74
C LEU A 51 -0.11 -1.54 -12.74
N VAL A 52 0.40 -2.46 -13.56
CA VAL A 52 1.40 -2.11 -14.58
C VAL A 52 0.80 -1.26 -15.71
N ALA A 53 -0.44 -1.52 -16.11
CA ALA A 53 -1.16 -0.65 -17.04
C ALA A 53 -1.33 0.77 -16.48
N ALA A 54 -1.75 0.89 -15.22
CA ALA A 54 -1.91 2.16 -14.52
C ALA A 54 -0.61 2.96 -14.46
N LEU A 55 0.54 2.30 -14.24
CA LEU A 55 1.85 2.94 -14.30
C LEU A 55 2.14 3.59 -15.66
N ASN A 56 1.57 3.09 -16.75
CA ASN A 56 1.79 3.63 -18.09
C ASN A 56 0.73 4.67 -18.51
N GLU A 57 -0.26 4.97 -17.67
CA GLU A 57 -1.23 6.04 -17.93
C GLU A 57 -0.58 7.42 -17.88
N SER A 58 -1.17 8.38 -18.59
CA SER A 58 -0.68 9.77 -18.65
C SER A 58 -1.50 10.67 -17.74
N LEU A 59 -0.80 11.42 -16.89
CA LEU A 59 -1.35 12.48 -16.05
C LEU A 59 -0.54 13.76 -16.30
N ASP A 60 -1.21 14.81 -16.81
CA ASP A 60 -0.63 16.08 -17.26
C ASP A 60 0.64 15.93 -18.13
N GLY A 61 0.59 15.02 -19.11
CA GLY A 61 1.67 14.83 -20.08
C GLY A 61 2.86 14.01 -19.59
N LYS A 62 2.83 13.48 -18.36
CA LYS A 62 3.82 12.54 -17.82
C LYS A 62 3.16 11.21 -17.49
N THR A 63 3.88 10.11 -17.69
CA THR A 63 3.37 8.81 -17.25
C THR A 63 3.38 8.71 -15.72
N ILE A 64 2.43 7.98 -15.13
CA ILE A 64 2.43 7.71 -13.68
C ILE A 64 3.76 7.10 -13.24
N ARG A 65 4.32 6.18 -14.03
CA ARG A 65 5.65 5.59 -13.87
C ARG A 65 6.73 6.66 -13.69
N SER A 66 6.79 7.63 -14.61
CA SER A 66 7.78 8.73 -14.52
C SER A 66 7.55 9.63 -13.32
N ARG A 67 6.30 9.81 -12.90
CA ARG A 67 5.95 10.56 -11.68
C ARG A 67 6.37 9.80 -10.42
N MET A 68 6.31 8.46 -10.41
CA MET A 68 6.74 7.62 -9.29
C MET A 68 8.27 7.56 -9.12
N ASP A 69 9.02 7.81 -10.20
CA ASP A 69 10.49 7.84 -10.22
C ASP A 69 11.08 9.20 -9.77
N ALA A 70 10.23 10.16 -9.37
CA ALA A 70 10.63 11.51 -9.01
C ALA A 70 9.79 12.06 -7.85
N PRO A 71 10.29 13.05 -7.09
CA PRO A 71 9.47 13.72 -6.08
C PRO A 71 8.25 14.39 -6.73
N VAL A 72 7.24 14.71 -5.90
CA VAL A 72 6.08 15.48 -6.36
C VAL A 72 6.55 16.75 -7.10
N GLU A 73 5.97 16.99 -8.27
CA GLU A 73 6.35 18.12 -9.12
C GLU A 73 6.28 19.44 -8.33
N GLY A 74 7.28 20.31 -8.53
CA GLY A 74 7.46 21.54 -7.74
C GLY A 74 8.37 21.39 -6.51
N LEU A 75 8.67 20.17 -6.03
CA LEU A 75 9.51 19.97 -4.84
C LEU A 75 11.02 20.02 -5.08
N ARG A 76 11.48 19.80 -6.31
CA ARG A 76 12.90 19.57 -6.61
C ARG A 76 13.83 20.65 -6.03
N SER A 77 13.49 21.93 -6.25
CA SER A 77 14.30 23.05 -5.76
C SER A 77 14.31 23.15 -4.23
N TRP A 78 13.19 22.83 -3.58
CA TRP A 78 13.12 22.84 -2.12
C TRP A 78 13.94 21.69 -1.51
N LEU A 79 13.88 20.49 -2.09
CA LEU A 79 14.70 19.35 -1.66
C LEU A 79 16.20 19.62 -1.82
N LEU A 80 16.62 20.19 -2.96
CA LEU A 80 18.01 20.56 -3.20
C LEU A 80 18.53 21.60 -2.21
N ALA A 81 17.65 22.50 -1.73
CA ALA A 81 18.01 23.52 -0.75
C ALA A 81 18.18 22.98 0.68
N LYS A 82 17.67 21.78 0.99
CA LYS A 82 17.81 21.18 2.33
C LYS A 82 19.21 20.64 2.58
N GLY A 83 19.85 20.08 1.56
CA GLY A 83 21.21 19.57 1.64
C GLY A 83 21.38 18.19 1.01
N PRO A 84 22.60 17.62 1.06
CA PRO A 84 22.91 16.33 0.45
C PRO A 84 22.14 15.15 1.05
N GLU A 85 21.65 15.28 2.29
CA GLU A 85 20.84 14.25 2.97
C GLU A 85 19.49 13.97 2.29
N LYS A 86 19.01 14.89 1.44
CA LYS A 86 17.78 14.72 0.63
C LYS A 86 18.04 14.19 -0.78
N ALA A 87 19.28 13.82 -1.13
CA ALA A 87 19.62 13.33 -2.46
C ALA A 87 18.83 12.07 -2.87
N GLU A 88 18.49 11.20 -1.91
CA GLU A 88 17.67 10.02 -2.18
C GLU A 88 16.19 10.35 -2.40
N GLU A 89 15.66 11.42 -1.80
CA GLU A 89 14.28 11.87 -2.04
C GLU A 89 14.08 12.41 -3.46
N LEU A 90 15.16 12.86 -4.12
CA LEU A 90 15.10 13.33 -5.50
C LEU A 90 14.87 12.21 -6.53
N LYS A 91 15.03 10.94 -6.13
CA LYS A 91 14.93 9.76 -7.01
C LYS A 91 13.63 8.97 -6.81
N ARG A 92 12.70 9.48 -6.01
CA ARG A 92 11.49 8.75 -5.63
C ARG A 92 10.32 9.67 -5.39
N HIS A 93 9.13 9.15 -5.63
CA HIS A 93 7.91 9.80 -5.22
C HIS A 93 7.63 9.46 -3.76
N HIS A 94 7.88 10.45 -2.90
CA HIS A 94 7.51 10.38 -1.48
C HIS A 94 6.62 11.58 -1.12
N VAL A 95 5.37 11.29 -0.78
CA VAL A 95 4.34 12.32 -0.55
C VAL A 95 4.55 13.05 0.78
N ARG A 96 5.24 12.43 1.74
CA ARG A 96 5.62 13.07 3.02
C ARG A 96 6.32 14.40 2.83
N GLU A 97 7.28 14.47 1.91
CA GLU A 97 8.03 15.71 1.63
C GLU A 97 7.15 16.80 1.02
N ALA A 98 6.11 16.43 0.26
CA ALA A 98 5.11 17.37 -0.23
C ALA A 98 4.35 18.03 0.92
N TRP A 99 3.90 17.24 1.90
CA TRP A 99 3.21 17.78 3.07
C TRP A 99 4.11 18.64 3.94
N LEU A 100 5.38 18.26 4.12
CA LEU A 100 6.36 19.07 4.83
C LEU A 100 6.58 20.42 4.15
N TYR A 101 6.75 20.42 2.82
CA TYR A 101 6.85 21.63 2.02
C TYR A 101 5.64 22.55 2.20
N LEU A 102 4.42 22.02 2.03
CA LEU A 102 3.18 22.80 2.11
C LEU A 102 3.01 23.44 3.49
N ARG A 103 3.39 22.71 4.55
CA ARG A 103 3.40 23.22 5.92
C ARG A 103 4.43 24.35 6.11
N GLU A 104 5.66 24.16 5.63
CA GLU A 104 6.71 25.20 5.71
C GLU A 104 6.35 26.46 4.92
N LYS A 105 5.71 26.29 3.76
CA LYS A 105 5.18 27.38 2.94
C LYS A 105 3.92 28.03 3.52
N ARG A 106 3.37 27.49 4.60
CA ARG A 106 2.13 27.95 5.24
C ARG A 106 0.97 27.98 4.25
N VAL A 107 0.89 26.98 3.39
CA VAL A 107 -0.29 26.76 2.55
C VAL A 107 -1.40 26.28 3.49
N THR A 108 -2.49 27.04 3.57
CA THR A 108 -3.61 26.80 4.47
C THR A 108 -4.94 27.01 3.74
N GLY A 109 -6.04 26.65 4.40
CA GLY A 109 -7.40 26.78 3.87
C GLY A 109 -7.97 25.44 3.42
N GLU A 110 -9.13 25.52 2.77
CA GLU A 110 -9.87 24.35 2.31
C GLU A 110 -9.95 24.34 0.78
N TYR A 111 -9.50 23.24 0.17
CA TYR A 111 -9.46 23.05 -1.28
C TYR A 111 -10.29 21.83 -1.68
N PRO A 112 -11.25 21.93 -2.61
CA PRO A 112 -11.88 20.74 -3.15
C PRO A 112 -10.88 19.93 -3.99
N LEU A 113 -11.09 18.61 -4.08
CA LEU A 113 -10.21 17.69 -4.82
C LEU A 113 -10.03 18.08 -6.30
N ASP A 114 -11.03 18.71 -6.90
CA ASP A 114 -11.02 19.19 -8.28
C ASP A 114 -10.35 20.56 -8.46
N ALA A 115 -9.94 21.22 -7.36
CA ALA A 115 -9.27 22.53 -7.42
C ALA A 115 -7.95 22.50 -8.18
N THR A 116 -7.60 23.67 -8.73
CA THR A 116 -6.30 23.93 -9.37
C THR A 116 -5.61 25.11 -8.68
N PRO A 117 -5.04 24.90 -7.48
CA PRO A 117 -4.37 25.98 -6.74
C PRO A 117 -3.13 26.50 -7.46
N ALA A 118 -2.71 27.71 -7.10
CA ALA A 118 -1.51 28.34 -7.67
C ALA A 118 -0.21 27.65 -7.21
N ASP A 119 -0.19 27.06 -6.01
CA ASP A 119 0.93 26.27 -5.52
C ASP A 119 1.08 24.99 -6.35
N GLU A 120 2.23 24.83 -6.99
CA GLU A 120 2.49 23.75 -7.93
C GLU A 120 2.48 22.37 -7.26
N VAL A 121 2.99 22.28 -6.03
CA VAL A 121 3.07 21.01 -5.28
C VAL A 121 1.66 20.57 -4.90
N LEU A 122 0.85 21.47 -4.33
CA LEU A 122 -0.53 21.16 -3.98
C LEU A 122 -1.35 20.78 -5.22
N ARG A 123 -1.21 21.53 -6.32
CA ARG A 123 -1.92 21.24 -7.57
C ARG A 123 -1.62 19.84 -8.09
N ASN A 124 -0.34 19.44 -8.12
CA ASN A 124 0.08 18.12 -8.58
C ASN A 124 -0.35 17.00 -7.63
N LEU A 125 -0.35 17.27 -6.32
CA LEU A 125 -0.85 16.31 -5.34
C LEU A 125 -2.36 16.06 -5.51
N LEU A 126 -3.16 17.11 -5.68
CA LEU A 126 -4.60 16.99 -5.94
C LEU A 126 -4.89 16.26 -7.26
N ALA A 127 -4.11 16.50 -8.31
CA ALA A 127 -4.23 15.78 -9.57
C ALA A 127 -3.97 14.28 -9.40
N ALA A 128 -2.91 13.92 -8.67
CA ALA A 128 -2.58 12.52 -8.38
C ALA A 128 -3.66 11.84 -7.51
N PHE A 129 -4.17 12.52 -6.49
CA PHE A 129 -5.27 12.02 -5.67
C PHE A 129 -6.55 11.79 -6.48
N ARG A 130 -6.91 12.73 -7.36
CA ARG A 130 -8.09 12.60 -8.23
C ARG A 130 -7.95 11.44 -9.20
N TRP A 131 -6.77 11.30 -9.81
CA TRP A 131 -6.46 10.16 -10.68
C TRP A 131 -6.62 8.84 -9.91
N LEU A 132 -6.00 8.70 -8.75
CA LEU A 132 -6.04 7.47 -7.97
C LEU A 132 -7.47 7.16 -7.48
N ALA A 133 -8.18 8.15 -6.95
CA ALA A 133 -9.54 7.98 -6.44
C ALA A 133 -10.55 7.64 -7.56
N GLY A 134 -10.31 8.14 -8.78
CA GLY A 134 -11.12 7.87 -9.95
C GLY A 134 -10.68 6.65 -10.77
N HIS A 135 -9.58 5.99 -10.43
CA HIS A 135 -9.01 4.94 -11.26
C HIS A 135 -9.92 3.68 -11.25
N PRO A 136 -10.38 3.18 -12.41
CA PRO A 136 -11.42 2.14 -12.47
C PRO A 136 -10.92 0.76 -12.02
N GLY A 137 -9.62 0.52 -12.06
CA GLY A 137 -9.02 -0.78 -11.80
C GLY A 137 -8.15 -0.88 -10.54
N ILE A 138 -8.04 0.20 -9.75
CA ILE A 138 -7.24 0.22 -8.52
C ILE A 138 -8.19 0.52 -7.37
N VAL A 139 -8.21 -0.37 -6.39
CA VAL A 139 -8.97 -0.15 -5.15
C VAL A 139 -8.02 0.44 -4.11
N SER A 140 -8.39 1.57 -3.53
CA SER A 140 -7.66 2.17 -2.40
C SER A 140 -8.44 1.89 -1.12
N LEU A 141 -7.81 1.20 -0.18
CA LEU A 141 -8.38 0.80 1.10
C LEU A 141 -7.57 1.40 2.23
N GLY A 142 -8.19 1.60 3.39
CA GLY A 142 -7.46 2.09 4.55
C GLY A 142 -8.24 1.92 5.83
N ILE A 143 -7.53 1.73 6.94
CA ILE A 143 -8.06 1.85 8.30
C ILE A 143 -7.30 2.98 8.99
N HIS A 144 -8.04 3.89 9.64
CA HIS A 144 -7.46 5.04 10.32
C HIS A 144 -8.10 5.32 11.68
N GLY A 145 -7.39 6.00 12.56
CA GLY A 145 -7.90 6.46 13.85
C GLY A 145 -6.88 7.39 14.51
N SER A 146 -7.15 7.81 15.74
CA SER A 146 -6.10 8.41 16.58
C SER A 146 -5.02 7.36 16.90
N GLY A 147 -3.82 7.81 17.26
CA GLY A 147 -2.75 6.91 17.72
C GLY A 147 -3.20 6.07 18.90
N ARG A 148 -3.96 6.66 19.82
CA ARG A 148 -4.58 5.95 20.93
C ARG A 148 -5.51 4.83 20.46
N GLU A 149 -6.48 5.11 19.60
CA GLU A 149 -7.44 4.10 19.11
C GLU A 149 -6.72 2.98 18.35
N VAL A 150 -5.85 3.33 17.40
CA VAL A 150 -5.14 2.35 16.59
C VAL A 150 -4.22 1.48 17.46
N MET A 151 -3.47 2.10 18.37
CA MET A 151 -2.54 1.36 19.21
C MET A 151 -3.23 0.65 20.39
N SER A 152 -4.41 1.07 20.86
CA SER A 152 -5.15 0.29 21.88
C SER A 152 -5.89 -0.89 21.27
N ASP A 153 -6.56 -0.65 20.15
CA ASP A 153 -7.54 -1.59 19.62
C ASP A 153 -6.88 -2.68 18.75
N PHE A 154 -5.70 -2.38 18.19
CA PHE A 154 -4.95 -3.29 17.32
C PHE A 154 -3.60 -3.74 17.89
N ALA A 155 -3.10 -3.17 19.00
CA ALA A 155 -1.83 -3.64 19.55
C ALA A 155 -1.96 -5.01 20.19
N THR A 156 -1.29 -5.96 19.54
CA THR A 156 -0.99 -7.26 20.12
C THR A 156 0.36 -7.19 20.82
N GLY A 157 0.34 -6.84 22.11
CA GLY A 157 1.54 -6.82 22.96
C GLY A 157 2.46 -5.61 22.77
N GLY A 158 1.93 -4.47 22.32
CA GLY A 158 2.68 -3.21 22.18
C GLY A 158 3.63 -3.16 20.99
N ASP A 159 3.60 -4.16 20.10
CA ASP A 159 4.47 -4.23 18.93
C ASP A 159 3.84 -3.53 17.71
N SER A 160 4.44 -2.43 17.26
CA SER A 160 4.01 -1.66 16.09
C SER A 160 3.94 -2.49 14.80
N MET A 161 4.78 -3.53 14.66
CA MET A 161 4.70 -4.46 13.52
C MET A 161 3.43 -5.30 13.59
N ALA A 162 3.04 -5.74 14.78
CA ALA A 162 1.84 -6.55 14.98
C ALA A 162 0.57 -5.71 14.79
N VAL A 163 0.58 -4.44 15.21
CA VAL A 163 -0.51 -3.47 14.93
C VAL A 163 -0.76 -3.38 13.42
N LEU A 164 0.28 -3.11 12.65
CA LEU A 164 0.15 -2.93 11.20
C LEU A 164 -0.21 -4.22 10.48
N GLY A 165 0.33 -5.35 10.93
CA GLY A 165 -0.13 -6.66 10.48
C GLY A 165 -1.63 -6.84 10.71
N THR A 166 -2.12 -6.50 11.92
CA THR A 166 -3.54 -6.59 12.27
C THR A 166 -4.40 -5.70 11.39
N LEU A 167 -4.01 -4.45 11.14
CA LEU A 167 -4.71 -3.53 10.24
C LEU A 167 -4.83 -4.09 8.82
N TYR A 168 -3.71 -4.55 8.23
CA TYR A 168 -3.71 -5.14 6.89
C TYR A 168 -4.53 -6.43 6.82
N GLY A 169 -4.42 -7.30 7.82
CA GLY A 169 -5.16 -8.55 7.88
C GLY A 169 -6.67 -8.30 7.92
N ARG A 170 -7.10 -7.32 8.70
CA ARG A 170 -8.52 -6.92 8.78
C ARG A 170 -9.02 -6.32 7.47
N MET A 171 -8.29 -5.36 6.88
CA MET A 171 -8.66 -4.77 5.58
C MET A 171 -8.85 -5.85 4.51
N LEU A 172 -7.88 -6.76 4.37
CA LEU A 172 -7.90 -7.78 3.34
C LEU A 172 -9.00 -8.83 3.56
N ALA A 173 -9.33 -9.14 4.81
CA ALA A 173 -10.45 -10.04 5.11
C ALA A 173 -11.80 -9.42 4.70
N LEU A 174 -12.00 -8.12 5.00
CA LEU A 174 -13.23 -7.39 4.66
C LEU A 174 -13.48 -7.33 3.15
N ILE A 175 -12.43 -7.25 2.34
CA ILE A 175 -12.56 -7.14 0.88
C ILE A 175 -12.54 -8.48 0.14
N LYS A 176 -12.06 -9.55 0.77
CA LYS A 176 -11.94 -10.88 0.15
C LYS A 176 -13.24 -11.35 -0.54
N PRO A 177 -14.45 -11.14 0.03
CA PRO A 177 -15.71 -11.52 -0.61
C PRO A 177 -15.93 -10.93 -2.01
N PHE A 178 -15.34 -9.77 -2.29
CA PHE A 178 -15.57 -8.99 -3.51
C PHE A 178 -14.54 -9.27 -4.61
N LEU A 179 -13.50 -10.08 -4.32
CA LEU A 179 -12.42 -10.38 -5.26
C LEU A 179 -12.74 -11.53 -6.22
N GLY A 180 -13.99 -12.03 -6.21
CA GLY A 180 -14.43 -13.15 -7.04
C GLY A 180 -14.06 -14.52 -6.45
N ALA A 181 -14.13 -15.55 -7.29
CA ALA A 181 -13.92 -16.93 -6.85
C ALA A 181 -12.43 -17.23 -6.57
N SER A 182 -12.14 -17.83 -5.42
CA SER A 182 -10.81 -18.31 -5.02
C SER A 182 -9.67 -17.30 -5.22
N PRO A 183 -9.79 -16.06 -4.70
CA PRO A 183 -8.76 -15.05 -4.87
C PRO A 183 -7.48 -15.47 -4.15
N ARG A 184 -6.35 -15.26 -4.80
CA ARG A 184 -5.02 -15.34 -4.20
C ARG A 184 -4.52 -13.93 -3.97
N ILE A 185 -4.31 -13.56 -2.72
CA ILE A 185 -3.85 -12.22 -2.37
C ILE A 185 -2.37 -12.33 -1.99
N ARG A 186 -1.51 -11.55 -2.66
CA ARG A 186 -0.10 -11.39 -2.33
C ARG A 186 0.12 -9.98 -1.82
N MET A 187 0.72 -9.86 -0.65
CA MET A 187 0.91 -8.56 -0.03
C MET A 187 2.37 -8.13 0.01
N LEU A 188 2.63 -6.93 -0.48
CA LEU A 188 3.84 -6.16 -0.26
C LEU A 188 3.49 -5.05 0.73
N ALA A 189 4.09 -5.02 1.92
CA ALA A 189 3.94 -3.81 2.75
C ALA A 189 5.06 -2.83 2.40
N GLY A 190 4.71 -1.55 2.42
CA GLY A 190 5.53 -0.43 2.05
C GLY A 190 6.64 -0.14 3.05
N ARG A 191 7.21 1.05 2.91
CA ARG A 191 8.38 1.44 3.70
C ARG A 191 7.96 1.84 5.11
N ARG A 192 8.82 1.50 6.06
CA ARG A 192 8.61 1.75 7.48
C ARG A 192 8.99 3.18 7.84
N SER A 193 8.18 3.80 8.68
CA SER A 193 8.40 5.16 9.18
C SER A 193 9.32 5.17 10.40
N GLU A 194 9.50 4.04 11.09
CA GLU A 194 10.33 3.96 12.30
C GLU A 194 11.82 4.20 12.02
N LYS A 195 12.53 4.62 13.07
CA LYS A 195 13.97 4.83 12.98
C LYS A 195 14.70 3.51 12.67
N PRO A 196 15.82 3.56 11.93
CA PRO A 196 16.61 2.37 11.60
C PRO A 196 17.08 1.55 12.81
N ASP A 197 17.16 2.16 14.00
CA ASP A 197 17.62 1.56 15.26
C ASP A 197 16.49 1.09 16.19
N SER A 198 15.22 1.30 15.81
CA SER A 198 14.07 0.82 16.57
C SER A 198 14.10 -0.71 16.72
N ASP A 199 13.57 -1.24 17.83
CA ASP A 199 13.55 -2.69 18.08
C ASP A 199 12.72 -3.46 17.04
N SER A 200 11.73 -2.83 16.40
CA SER A 200 11.00 -3.38 15.26
C SER A 200 11.89 -3.53 14.03
N ILE A 201 12.65 -2.48 13.67
CA ILE A 201 13.57 -2.51 12.52
C ILE A 201 14.79 -3.39 12.79
N ARG A 202 15.34 -3.39 14.02
CA ARG A 202 16.44 -4.30 14.41
C ARG A 202 16.02 -5.76 14.31
N ARG A 203 14.82 -6.11 14.75
CA ARG A 203 14.25 -7.46 14.53
C ARG A 203 14.04 -7.72 13.04
N ALA A 204 13.57 -6.74 12.27
CA ALA A 204 13.39 -6.85 10.82
C ALA A 204 14.72 -6.95 10.03
N GLY A 205 15.85 -6.53 10.60
CA GLY A 205 17.18 -6.67 10.00
C GLY A 205 17.91 -7.96 10.38
N GLN A 206 17.37 -8.76 11.31
CA GLN A 206 18.01 -10.01 11.75
C GLN A 206 17.75 -11.15 10.78
N ASP A 207 18.82 -11.61 10.11
CA ASP A 207 18.84 -12.84 9.32
C ASP A 207 18.45 -14.04 10.20
N VAL A 208 17.32 -14.66 9.88
CA VAL A 208 16.97 -15.97 10.43
C VAL A 208 17.59 -17.02 9.50
N PRO A 209 18.48 -17.92 9.98
CA PRO A 209 19.12 -18.90 9.12
C PRO A 209 18.07 -19.78 8.43
N ALA A 210 18.25 -19.98 7.12
CA ALA A 210 17.37 -20.83 6.33
C ALA A 210 17.37 -22.26 6.91
N PRO A 211 16.21 -22.94 6.98
CA PRO A 211 16.21 -24.36 7.34
C PRO A 211 17.00 -25.15 6.30
N ALA A 212 17.81 -26.09 6.77
CA ALA A 212 18.58 -26.99 5.92
C ALA A 212 17.68 -27.74 4.94
N PHE A 213 18.23 -28.01 3.74
CA PHE A 213 17.60 -28.65 2.59
C PHE A 213 16.49 -29.66 2.94
N GLY A 214 15.31 -29.47 2.35
CA GLY A 214 14.19 -30.43 2.42
C GLY A 214 13.09 -30.12 3.43
N LYS A 215 13.13 -28.98 4.15
CA LYS A 215 12.03 -28.53 5.01
C LYS A 215 11.49 -27.16 4.59
N ARG A 216 10.17 -27.00 4.71
CA ARG A 216 9.32 -25.85 4.31
C ARG A 216 10.05 -24.51 4.33
N GLN A 217 9.97 -23.81 3.19
CA GLN A 217 10.28 -22.39 3.10
C GLN A 217 9.16 -21.62 3.84
N THR A 218 9.40 -21.23 5.09
CA THR A 218 8.58 -20.21 5.75
C THR A 218 9.04 -18.87 5.23
N THR A 219 8.11 -18.12 4.64
CA THR A 219 8.27 -16.77 4.13
C THR A 219 8.73 -15.82 5.23
N SER A 220 10.04 -15.63 5.38
CA SER A 220 10.68 -14.46 6.02
C SER A 220 12.14 -14.79 6.28
N LYS A 221 13.06 -14.00 5.71
CA LYS A 221 14.47 -13.97 6.13
C LYS A 221 14.72 -12.93 7.24
N THR A 222 13.69 -12.44 7.92
CA THR A 222 13.81 -11.25 8.77
C THR A 222 12.84 -11.28 9.96
N GLY A 223 13.38 -11.38 11.18
CA GLY A 223 12.61 -11.59 12.42
C GLY A 223 11.47 -10.58 12.69
N GLY A 224 11.61 -9.33 12.26
CA GLY A 224 10.59 -8.27 12.45
C GLY A 224 9.43 -8.37 11.47
N ASN A 225 9.66 -8.90 10.27
CA ASN A 225 8.59 -9.19 9.33
C ASN A 225 7.71 -10.34 9.82
N ARG A 226 8.21 -11.19 10.72
CA ARG A 226 7.45 -12.29 11.30
C ARG A 226 6.32 -11.80 12.21
N ALA A 227 6.54 -10.80 13.06
CA ALA A 227 5.48 -10.27 13.93
C ALA A 227 4.32 -9.68 13.12
N LEU A 228 4.66 -8.90 12.08
CA LEU A 228 3.68 -8.38 11.13
C LEU A 228 2.95 -9.50 10.40
N LEU A 229 3.68 -10.48 9.86
CA LEU A 229 3.12 -11.63 9.16
C LEU A 229 2.16 -12.45 10.03
N ASP A 230 2.62 -12.81 11.22
CA ASP A 230 1.87 -13.65 12.15
C ASP A 230 0.61 -12.93 12.61
N ALA A 231 0.69 -11.63 12.92
CA ALA A 231 -0.47 -10.81 13.27
C ALA A 231 -1.44 -10.66 12.10
N MET A 232 -0.91 -10.43 10.89
CA MET A 232 -1.72 -10.26 9.69
C MET A 232 -2.46 -11.51 9.28
N GLU A 233 -1.76 -12.65 9.19
CA GLU A 233 -2.39 -13.93 8.86
C GLU A 233 -3.44 -14.29 9.91
N ARG A 234 -3.10 -14.15 11.21
CA ARG A 234 -4.04 -14.39 12.31
C ARG A 234 -5.28 -13.52 12.17
N GLN A 235 -5.10 -12.20 12.02
CA GLN A 235 -6.21 -11.27 11.96
C GLN A 235 -7.07 -11.49 10.71
N PHE A 236 -6.46 -11.78 9.56
CA PHE A 236 -7.18 -12.09 8.34
C PHE A 236 -8.14 -13.26 8.53
N TRP A 237 -7.64 -14.39 9.05
CA TRP A 237 -8.48 -15.57 9.26
C TRP A 237 -9.50 -15.41 10.39
N GLN A 238 -9.14 -14.70 11.47
CA GLN A 238 -10.08 -14.40 12.55
C GLN A 238 -11.25 -13.53 12.06
N THR A 239 -10.94 -12.48 11.30
CA THR A 239 -11.97 -11.59 10.71
C THR A 239 -12.83 -12.36 9.72
N LEU A 240 -12.23 -13.19 8.86
CA LEU A 240 -13.00 -13.97 7.89
C LEU A 240 -13.93 -14.99 8.59
N ALA A 241 -13.46 -15.62 9.67
CA ALA A 241 -14.27 -16.53 10.47
C ALA A 241 -15.41 -15.81 11.21
N SER A 242 -15.22 -14.57 11.67
CA SER A 242 -16.27 -13.80 12.33
C SER A 242 -17.37 -13.32 11.38
N MET A 243 -17.12 -13.32 10.07
CA MET A 243 -18.12 -13.04 9.03
C MET A 243 -19.08 -14.23 8.77
N GLY A 244 -18.94 -15.32 9.55
CA GLY A 244 -19.80 -16.51 9.50
C GLY A 244 -19.44 -17.50 8.37
N ASP A 245 -20.26 -18.55 8.21
CA ASP A 245 -20.03 -19.65 7.24
C ASP A 245 -20.17 -19.23 5.77
N GLN A 246 -20.33 -17.93 5.48
CA GLN A 246 -20.44 -17.41 4.12
C GLN A 246 -19.16 -17.66 3.30
N TRP A 247 -18.01 -17.83 3.97
CA TRP A 247 -16.73 -18.06 3.32
C TRP A 247 -15.95 -19.19 3.99
N PRO A 248 -15.75 -20.34 3.33
CA PRO A 248 -15.08 -21.47 3.94
C PRO A 248 -13.63 -21.11 4.28
N VAL A 249 -13.28 -21.23 5.56
CA VAL A 249 -11.89 -21.13 6.02
C VAL A 249 -11.21 -22.47 5.74
N PRO A 250 -10.13 -22.51 4.95
CA PRO A 250 -9.42 -23.76 4.71
C PRO A 250 -8.94 -24.38 6.03
N PRO A 251 -9.16 -25.68 6.28
CA PRO A 251 -8.82 -26.30 7.57
C PRO A 251 -7.31 -26.48 7.75
N GLY A 252 -6.55 -26.58 6.65
CA GLY A 252 -5.10 -26.78 6.67
C GLY A 252 -4.30 -25.49 6.47
N SER A 253 -3.20 -25.34 7.20
CA SER A 253 -2.27 -24.20 7.09
C SER A 253 -1.68 -24.04 5.67
N ALA A 254 -1.39 -25.14 4.98
CA ALA A 254 -0.87 -25.09 3.61
C ALA A 254 -1.91 -24.50 2.61
N ALA A 255 -3.19 -24.82 2.80
CA ALA A 255 -4.26 -24.28 1.98
C ALA A 255 -4.48 -22.79 2.27
N ARG A 256 -4.40 -22.39 3.54
CA ARG A 256 -4.44 -20.97 3.95
C ARG A 256 -3.32 -20.16 3.30
N GLN A 257 -2.08 -20.65 3.33
CA GLN A 257 -0.93 -20.01 2.68
C GLN A 257 -1.08 -19.88 1.16
N THR A 258 -1.85 -20.77 0.52
CA THR A 258 -2.12 -20.68 -0.92
C THR A 258 -3.09 -19.54 -1.22
N VAL A 259 -4.15 -19.38 -0.40
CA VAL A 259 -5.17 -18.33 -0.54
C VAL A 259 -4.60 -16.96 -0.15
N PHE A 260 -3.88 -16.90 0.96
CA PHE A 260 -3.29 -15.71 1.50
C PHE A 260 -1.83 -15.97 1.84
N ALA A 261 -0.93 -15.28 1.14
CA ALA A 261 0.45 -15.26 1.51
C ALA A 261 0.78 -13.82 1.91
N GLY A 262 0.89 -13.64 3.23
CA GLY A 262 1.18 -12.36 3.84
C GLY A 262 2.58 -11.84 3.45
N TYR A 263 2.84 -10.58 3.84
CA TYR A 263 4.06 -9.79 3.68
C TYR A 263 5.22 -10.54 3.02
N MET A 264 5.54 -10.09 1.82
CA MET A 264 6.66 -10.59 1.05
C MET A 264 7.69 -9.48 0.93
N SER A 265 8.97 -9.81 1.12
CA SER A 265 10.02 -8.98 0.52
C SER A 265 9.83 -8.97 -1.00
N THR A 266 10.37 -7.97 -1.68
CA THR A 266 10.34 -7.88 -3.16
C THR A 266 10.71 -9.21 -3.83
N ASP A 267 11.84 -9.81 -3.45
CA ASP A 267 12.30 -11.08 -4.02
C ASP A 267 11.35 -12.25 -3.69
N ALA A 268 10.78 -12.27 -2.49
CA ALA A 268 9.82 -13.30 -2.09
C ALA A 268 8.50 -13.14 -2.87
N LEU A 269 8.07 -11.91 -3.16
CA LEU A 269 6.91 -11.61 -3.98
C LEU A 269 7.12 -12.13 -5.39
N VAL A 270 8.21 -11.74 -6.03
CA VAL A 270 8.53 -12.20 -7.39
C VAL A 270 8.62 -13.72 -7.43
N THR A 271 9.29 -14.35 -6.46
CA THR A 271 9.40 -15.82 -6.40
C THR A 271 8.03 -16.51 -6.22
N ALA A 272 7.15 -15.96 -5.38
CA ALA A 272 5.80 -16.48 -5.19
C ALA A 272 4.98 -16.33 -6.49
N LEU A 273 5.08 -15.17 -7.13
CA LEU A 273 4.46 -14.93 -8.42
C LEU A 273 4.98 -15.89 -9.49
N GLU A 274 6.29 -16.13 -9.60
CA GLU A 274 6.84 -17.08 -10.60
C GLU A 274 6.27 -18.50 -10.45
N ARG A 275 6.00 -18.92 -9.22
CA ARG A 275 5.41 -20.25 -8.94
C ARG A 275 3.94 -20.34 -9.32
N GLU A 276 3.22 -19.22 -9.31
CA GLU A 276 1.77 -19.18 -9.47
C GLU A 276 1.35 -18.70 -10.85
N ASP A 277 2.06 -17.70 -11.37
CA ASP A 277 1.82 -16.99 -12.61
C ASP A 277 3.09 -16.25 -13.05
N ILE A 278 3.87 -16.89 -13.93
CA ILE A 278 5.09 -16.33 -14.52
C ILE A 278 4.82 -15.00 -15.25
N GLN A 279 3.64 -14.81 -15.84
CA GLN A 279 3.33 -13.55 -16.53
C GLN A 279 3.17 -12.41 -15.52
N ALA A 280 2.46 -12.65 -14.42
CA ALA A 280 2.35 -11.69 -13.32
C ALA A 280 3.73 -11.36 -12.74
N ALA A 281 4.60 -12.36 -12.54
CA ALA A 281 5.95 -12.14 -12.04
C ALA A 281 6.78 -11.23 -12.97
N ASN A 282 6.71 -11.48 -14.28
CA ASN A 282 7.43 -10.69 -15.28
C ASN A 282 6.92 -9.25 -15.37
N LEU A 283 5.62 -9.03 -15.12
CA LEU A 283 5.02 -7.70 -15.12
C LEU A 283 5.51 -6.86 -13.92
N ILE A 284 5.63 -7.48 -12.74
CA ILE A 284 5.93 -6.77 -11.50
C ILE A 284 7.42 -6.55 -11.28
N ARG A 285 8.26 -7.43 -11.86
CA ARG A 285 9.71 -7.38 -11.71
C ARG A 285 10.26 -6.00 -12.11
N GLY A 286 10.89 -5.32 -11.15
CA GLY A 286 11.48 -4.00 -11.35
C GLY A 286 10.50 -2.82 -11.20
N GLU A 287 9.23 -3.09 -10.86
CA GLU A 287 8.21 -2.07 -10.60
C GLU A 287 7.97 -1.81 -9.12
N GLU A 288 8.57 -2.58 -8.23
CA GLU A 288 8.19 -2.68 -6.82
C GLU A 288 8.37 -1.35 -6.08
N ASN A 289 9.41 -0.60 -6.41
CA ASN A 289 9.61 0.75 -5.87
C ASN A 289 8.51 1.73 -6.28
N ARG A 290 8.06 1.69 -7.55
CA ARG A 290 7.00 2.57 -8.05
C ARG A 290 5.66 2.19 -7.45
N LEU A 291 5.42 0.90 -7.27
CA LEU A 291 4.23 0.39 -6.64
C LEU A 291 4.16 0.77 -5.14
N ASN A 292 5.29 0.76 -4.43
CA ASN A 292 5.36 1.30 -3.07
C ASN A 292 5.07 2.81 -3.04
N SER A 293 5.58 3.58 -4.00
CA SER A 293 5.23 5.00 -4.12
C SER A 293 3.74 5.25 -4.41
N LEU A 294 3.08 4.35 -5.17
CA LEU A 294 1.62 4.41 -5.34
C LEU A 294 0.88 4.08 -4.04
N ALA A 295 1.41 3.17 -3.21
CA ALA A 295 0.84 2.90 -1.89
C ALA A 295 1.02 4.07 -0.92
N ASP A 296 2.17 4.77 -0.94
CA ASP A 296 2.38 6.04 -0.21
C ASP A 296 1.33 7.07 -0.64
N LEU A 297 1.07 7.20 -1.95
CA LEU A 297 0.02 8.08 -2.47
C LEU A 297 -1.38 7.71 -1.94
N ALA A 298 -1.72 6.41 -1.88
CA ALA A 298 -3.00 5.95 -1.34
C ALA A 298 -3.14 6.19 0.17
N CYS A 299 -2.06 5.94 0.92
CA CYS A 299 -2.01 6.21 2.36
C CYS A 299 -2.13 7.73 2.63
N SER A 300 -1.49 8.54 1.78
CA SER A 300 -1.59 9.99 1.85
C SER A 300 -2.97 10.52 1.47
N LEU A 301 -3.62 9.90 0.48
CA LEU A 301 -5.01 10.18 0.12
C LEU A 301 -5.95 9.91 1.31
N MET A 302 -5.78 8.76 1.98
CA MET A 302 -6.50 8.44 3.22
C MET A 302 -6.28 9.52 4.27
N ALA A 303 -5.02 9.82 4.60
CA ALA A 303 -4.69 10.81 5.60
C ALA A 303 -5.28 12.19 5.27
N ALA A 304 -5.20 12.63 4.02
CA ALA A 304 -5.79 13.89 3.59
C ALA A 304 -7.32 13.94 3.73
N SER A 305 -8.00 12.82 3.49
CA SER A 305 -9.46 12.72 3.54
C SER A 305 -10.02 12.57 4.95
N CYS A 306 -9.29 11.88 5.83
CA CYS A 306 -9.77 11.49 7.14
C CYS A 306 -9.27 12.42 8.27
N ASP A 307 -8.15 13.13 8.07
CA ASP A 307 -7.54 14.03 9.06
C ASP A 307 -8.11 15.46 8.99
N SER A 308 -9.44 15.57 8.89
CA SER A 308 -10.10 16.82 8.49
C SER A 308 -10.26 17.86 9.60
N ARG A 309 -9.98 17.52 10.87
CA ARG A 309 -10.18 18.45 12.02
C ARG A 309 -8.90 19.07 12.58
N ALA A 310 -7.73 18.50 12.31
CA ALA A 310 -6.46 18.93 12.93
C ALA A 310 -5.52 19.69 11.98
N ARG A 311 -5.87 19.82 10.69
CA ARG A 311 -4.98 20.43 9.68
C ARG A 311 -5.41 21.84 9.28
N ASP A 312 -4.43 22.74 9.20
CA ASP A 312 -4.60 24.08 8.61
C ASP A 312 -4.91 24.02 7.11
N LEU A 313 -4.41 22.98 6.43
CA LEU A 313 -4.70 22.66 5.03
C LEU A 313 -5.65 21.46 4.95
N ARG A 314 -6.85 21.71 4.45
CA ARG A 314 -7.92 20.69 4.31
C ARG A 314 -8.23 20.45 2.85
N ILE A 315 -8.35 19.17 2.47
CA ILE A 315 -8.83 18.78 1.16
C ILE A 315 -10.26 18.28 1.32
N ARG A 316 -11.20 18.91 0.60
CA ARG A 316 -12.59 18.47 0.56
C ARG A 316 -12.76 17.43 -0.54
N PHE A 317 -13.08 16.22 -0.11
CA PHE A 317 -13.37 15.11 -1.02
C PHE A 317 -14.88 15.04 -1.31
N PRO A 318 -15.29 14.56 -2.50
CA PRO A 318 -16.69 14.18 -2.71
C PRO A 318 -17.07 13.03 -1.75
N ASP A 319 -18.36 12.85 -1.50
CA ASP A 319 -18.89 11.69 -0.78
C ASP A 319 -19.79 10.87 -1.72
N PRO A 320 -19.39 9.65 -2.12
CA PRO A 320 -18.13 8.98 -1.77
C PRO A 320 -16.89 9.61 -2.45
N ILE A 321 -15.71 9.44 -1.86
CA ILE A 321 -14.40 9.95 -2.37
C ILE A 321 -14.17 9.51 -3.82
N GLY A 322 -14.54 8.27 -4.11
CA GLY A 322 -14.50 7.65 -5.42
C GLY A 322 -15.13 6.25 -5.34
N PRO A 323 -15.51 5.66 -6.48
CA PRO A 323 -16.17 4.35 -6.51
C PRO A 323 -15.28 3.21 -5.99
N ASN A 324 -13.95 3.39 -6.07
CA ASN A 324 -12.95 2.39 -5.69
C ASN A 324 -12.14 2.80 -4.46
N VAL A 325 -12.62 3.77 -3.67
CA VAL A 325 -11.96 4.24 -2.46
C VAL A 325 -12.82 3.91 -1.25
N ARG A 326 -12.23 3.23 -0.27
CA ARG A 326 -12.90 2.97 1.00
C ARG A 326 -11.94 3.08 2.17
N PHE A 327 -12.16 4.09 2.99
CA PHE A 327 -11.45 4.26 4.25
C PHE A 327 -12.41 4.02 5.39
N PHE A 328 -11.96 3.22 6.36
CA PHE A 328 -12.73 2.91 7.55
C PHE A 328 -12.05 3.53 8.76
N SER A 329 -12.83 4.06 9.67
CA SER A 329 -12.34 4.37 11.01
C SER A 329 -12.05 3.08 11.79
N ALA A 330 -11.10 3.15 12.72
CA ALA A 330 -10.74 2.07 13.63
C ALA A 330 -11.99 1.55 14.39
N SER A 331 -12.85 2.46 14.84
CA SER A 331 -14.08 2.12 15.55
C SER A 331 -15.10 1.39 14.66
N GLU A 332 -15.25 1.78 13.40
CA GLU A 332 -16.16 1.10 12.46
C GLU A 332 -15.79 -0.37 12.21
N VAL A 333 -14.49 -0.68 12.17
CA VAL A 333 -14.04 -2.06 11.90
C VAL A 333 -13.92 -2.90 13.16
N MET A 334 -14.00 -2.30 14.35
CA MET A 334 -13.93 -2.99 15.64
C MET A 334 -15.31 -3.31 16.24
N ALA A 335 -16.36 -2.59 15.81
CA ALA A 335 -17.75 -2.85 16.16
C ALA A 335 -18.29 -4.14 15.53
#